data_AF-A0A2E1MG12-F1
#
_entry.id   AF-A0A2E1MG12-F1
#
_cell.length_a   1.000
_cell.length_b   1.000
_cell.length_c   1.000
_cell.angle_alpha   90.00
_cell.angle_beta   90.00
_cell.angle_gamma   90.00
#
_symmetry.space_group_name_H-M   'P 1'
#
loop_
_entity.id
_entity.type
_entity.pdbx_description
1 polymer ?
#
loop_
_entity_poly.entity_id
_entity_poly.type
_entity_poly.pdbx_seq_one_letter_code
_entity_poly.pdbx_strand_id
1 'polypeptide(L)'
;MEFFLTKTMISTLTLKKMLIANLFVSTLVLCVMVMTQIVNYPLFLKITKLDFKKYHLFYVSRITFVAGPFLLIELFISLILFLSYSNTTYALNLIIVILVFLSTFFIQVPLHNKIGTTSSKKFIKLLIKTNLIRTFLCITKCTLSYALLTKEII
;
A
#
# COMPACT_ATOMS: atom_id res chain seq x y z
N MET A 1 23.17 18.60 31.48
CA MET A 1 21.72 18.84 31.24
C MET A 1 21.46 19.20 29.78
N GLU A 2 22.18 20.16 29.18
CA GLU A 2 22.06 20.52 27.75
C GLU A 2 22.21 19.35 26.77
N PHE A 3 23.27 18.53 26.91
CA PHE A 3 23.52 17.39 25.99
C PHE A 3 22.37 16.36 25.93
N PHE A 4 21.69 16.13 27.05
CA PHE A 4 20.53 15.23 27.13
C PHE A 4 19.29 15.84 26.46
N LEU A 5 19.10 17.15 26.62
CA LEU A 5 18.03 17.90 25.97
C LEU A 5 18.22 17.93 24.45
N THR A 6 19.45 18.11 23.95
CA THR A 6 19.74 18.09 22.51
C THR A 6 19.44 16.72 21.90
N LYS A 7 19.85 15.63 22.56
CA LYS A 7 19.61 14.27 22.06
C LYS A 7 18.13 13.91 21.97
N THR A 8 17.35 14.30 22.99
CA THR A 8 15.89 14.09 23.04
C THR A 8 15.16 14.95 22.00
N MET A 9 15.62 16.17 21.77
CA MET A 9 15.06 17.04 20.73
C MET A 9 15.38 16.53 19.31
N ILE A 10 16.58 16.00 19.08
CA ILE A 10 16.96 15.39 17.80
C ILE A 10 16.16 14.11 17.53
N SER A 11 15.91 13.27 18.54
CA SER A 11 15.12 12.05 18.38
C SER A 11 13.64 12.33 18.06
N THR A 12 13.05 13.37 18.66
CA THR A 12 11.66 13.77 18.38
C THR A 12 11.51 14.40 16.99
N LEU A 13 12.46 15.25 16.57
CA LEU A 13 12.48 15.78 15.20
C LEU A 13 12.62 14.67 14.15
N THR A 14 13.44 13.66 14.44
CA THR A 14 13.63 12.50 13.55
C THR A 14 12.35 11.67 13.45
N LEU A 15 11.67 11.41 14.56
CA LEU A 15 10.37 10.72 14.58
C LEU A 15 9.34 11.44 13.71
N LYS A 16 9.17 12.76 13.89
CA LYS A 16 8.21 13.55 13.12
C LYS A 16 8.42 13.44 11.62
N LYS A 17 9.68 13.53 11.16
CA LYS A 17 10.03 13.35 9.73
C LYS A 17 9.63 11.96 9.22
N MET A 18 9.87 10.91 10.01
CA MET A 18 9.47 9.55 9.65
C MET A 18 7.95 9.36 9.59
N LEU A 19 7.20 9.96 10.52
CA LEU A 19 5.73 9.89 10.53
C LEU A 19 5.12 10.62 9.33
N ILE A 20 5.67 11.78 8.96
CA ILE A 20 5.28 12.50 7.74
C ILE A 20 5.57 11.64 6.50
N ALA A 21 6.76 11.04 6.41
CA ALA A 21 7.11 10.15 5.30
C ALA A 21 6.17 8.93 5.23
N ASN A 22 5.88 8.30 6.38
CA ASN A 22 4.95 7.17 6.47
C ASN A 22 3.55 7.57 5.96
N LEU A 23 2.99 8.69 6.42
CA LEU A 23 1.68 9.17 5.95
C LEU A 23 1.69 9.52 4.45
N PHE A 24 2.73 10.20 3.97
CA PHE A 24 2.86 10.57 2.57
C PHE A 24 2.85 9.33 1.67
N VAL A 25 3.68 8.34 1.99
CA VAL A 25 3.76 7.09 1.20
C VAL A 25 2.47 6.28 1.34
N SER A 26 1.87 6.18 2.53
CA SER A 26 0.56 5.53 2.72
C SER A 26 -0.53 6.17 1.87
N THR A 27 -0.52 7.50 1.71
CA THR A 27 -1.47 8.23 0.86
C THR A 27 -1.27 7.86 -0.61
N LEU A 28 -0.02 7.83 -1.09
CA LEU A 28 0.28 7.43 -2.47
C LEU A 28 -0.16 5.99 -2.77
N VAL A 29 0.13 5.06 -1.86
CA VAL A 29 -0.32 3.66 -1.96
C VAL A 29 -1.85 3.60 -2.00
N LEU A 30 -2.53 4.31 -1.10
CA LEU A 30 -3.99 4.37 -1.07
C LEU A 30 -4.57 4.90 -2.39
N CYS A 31 -4.03 6.01 -2.92
CA CYS A 31 -4.47 6.57 -4.20
C CYS A 31 -4.35 5.54 -5.33
N VAL A 32 -3.21 4.86 -5.42
CA VAL A 32 -3.01 3.80 -6.41
C VAL A 32 -4.05 2.68 -6.21
N MET A 33 -4.25 2.19 -4.99
CA MET A 33 -5.19 1.09 -4.73
C MET A 33 -6.64 1.47 -5.07
N VAL A 34 -7.09 2.66 -4.68
CA VAL A 34 -8.43 3.15 -5.01
C VAL A 34 -8.60 3.32 -6.52
N MET A 35 -7.61 3.89 -7.21
CA MET A 35 -7.64 4.00 -8.68
C MET A 35 -7.70 2.63 -9.36
N THR A 36 -6.93 1.64 -8.86
CA THR A 36 -7.01 0.28 -9.41
C THR A 36 -8.37 -0.36 -9.18
N GLN A 37 -8.96 -0.15 -7.99
CA GLN A 37 -10.23 -0.76 -7.58
C GLN A 37 -11.42 -0.17 -8.33
N ILE A 38 -11.49 1.16 -8.43
CA ILE A 38 -12.66 1.89 -8.94
C ILE A 38 -12.59 2.07 -10.46
N VAL A 39 -11.38 2.32 -10.99
CA VAL A 39 -11.22 2.70 -12.40
C VAL A 39 -10.65 1.52 -13.20
N ASN A 40 -9.44 1.08 -12.89
CA ASN A 40 -8.71 0.19 -13.79
C ASN A 40 -9.34 -1.19 -13.91
N TYR A 41 -9.65 -1.87 -12.79
CA TYR A 41 -10.21 -3.22 -12.87
C TYR A 41 -11.64 -3.27 -13.44
N PRO A 42 -12.54 -2.33 -13.14
CA PRO A 42 -13.83 -2.28 -13.83
C PRO A 42 -13.72 -2.04 -15.34
N LEU A 43 -12.75 -1.24 -15.79
CA LEU A 43 -12.50 -1.03 -17.22
C LEU A 43 -12.05 -2.31 -17.94
N PHE A 44 -11.38 -3.24 -17.26
CA PHE A 44 -11.02 -4.54 -17.85
C PHE A 44 -12.25 -5.33 -18.35
N LEU A 45 -13.42 -5.14 -17.73
CA LEU A 45 -14.64 -5.82 -18.14
C LEU A 45 -15.27 -5.25 -19.43
N LYS A 46 -14.81 -4.06 -19.85
CA LYS A 46 -15.33 -3.31 -21.01
C LYS A 46 -14.49 -3.52 -22.28
N ILE A 47 -13.28 -4.07 -22.16
CA ILE A 47 -12.38 -4.28 -23.29
C ILE A 47 -12.75 -5.60 -24.02
N THR A 48 -12.69 -5.58 -25.35
CA THR A 48 -12.94 -6.75 -26.20
C THR A 48 -11.83 -7.79 -26.03
N LYS A 49 -12.15 -9.08 -26.27
CA LYS A 49 -11.17 -10.17 -26.06
C LYS A 49 -9.92 -10.06 -26.95
N LEU A 50 -10.05 -9.50 -28.15
CA LEU A 50 -8.98 -9.45 -29.14
C LEU A 50 -7.79 -8.61 -28.65
N ASP A 51 -8.07 -7.47 -28.00
CA ASP A 51 -7.05 -6.53 -27.52
C ASP A 51 -6.71 -6.69 -26.03
N PHE A 52 -7.55 -7.42 -25.28
CA PHE A 52 -7.44 -7.50 -23.82
C PHE A 52 -6.09 -8.02 -23.33
N LYS A 53 -5.53 -9.06 -23.97
CA LYS A 53 -4.27 -9.66 -23.52
C LYS A 53 -3.11 -8.66 -23.59
N LYS A 54 -2.98 -7.93 -24.70
CA LYS A 54 -1.94 -6.91 -24.89
C LYS A 54 -2.14 -5.76 -23.92
N TYR A 55 -3.37 -5.29 -23.77
CA TYR A 55 -3.73 -4.24 -22.83
C TYR A 55 -3.39 -4.63 -21.38
N HIS A 56 -3.79 -5.83 -20.95
CA HIS A 56 -3.57 -6.33 -19.59
C HIS A 56 -2.09 -6.49 -19.27
N LEU A 57 -1.29 -7.05 -20.19
CA LEU A 57 0.17 -7.17 -20.00
C LEU A 57 0.82 -5.80 -19.82
N PHE A 58 0.45 -4.82 -20.64
CA PHE A 58 0.96 -3.46 -20.52
C PHE A 58 0.52 -2.83 -19.19
N TYR A 59 -0.75 -2.97 -18.82
CA TYR A 59 -1.25 -2.51 -17.53
C TYR A 59 -0.46 -3.10 -16.36
N VAL A 60 -0.26 -4.42 -16.32
CA VAL A 60 0.41 -5.10 -15.20
C VAL A 60 1.84 -4.60 -15.06
N SER A 61 2.57 -4.43 -16.17
CA SER A 61 3.92 -3.86 -16.14
C SER A 61 3.93 -2.44 -15.57
N ARG A 62 3.02 -1.58 -16.04
CA ARG A 62 2.96 -0.17 -15.62
C ARG A 62 2.53 -0.01 -14.17
N ILE A 63 1.52 -0.75 -13.73
CA ILE A 63 1.04 -0.65 -12.35
C ILE A 63 2.07 -1.19 -11.36
N THR A 64 2.82 -2.24 -11.71
CA THR A 64 3.91 -2.75 -10.86
C THR A 64 5.03 -1.72 -10.73
N PHE A 65 5.40 -1.05 -11.82
CA PHE A 65 6.41 0.02 -11.78
C PHE A 65 5.99 1.20 -10.90
N VAL A 66 4.71 1.56 -10.90
CA VAL A 66 4.19 2.66 -10.07
C VAL A 66 4.00 2.23 -8.61
N ALA A 67 3.29 1.11 -8.38
CA ALA A 67 2.87 0.69 -7.04
C ALA A 67 4.00 0.02 -6.24
N GLY A 68 4.83 -0.79 -6.90
CA GLY A 68 5.84 -1.63 -6.28
C GLY A 68 6.83 -0.86 -5.40
N PRO A 69 7.46 0.23 -5.91
CA PRO A 69 8.39 1.03 -5.12
C PRO A 69 7.74 1.63 -3.87
N PHE A 70 6.55 2.23 -4.00
CA PHE A 70 5.87 2.84 -2.86
C PHE A 70 5.47 1.81 -1.80
N LEU A 71 5.00 0.64 -2.23
CA LEU A 71 4.65 -0.43 -1.31
C LEU A 71 5.89 -0.90 -0.52
N LEU A 72 7.02 -1.10 -1.19
CA LEU A 72 8.29 -1.45 -0.52
C LEU A 72 8.75 -0.37 0.45
N ILE A 73 8.74 0.89 0.03
CA ILE A 73 9.12 2.02 0.89
C ILE A 73 8.22 2.08 2.13
N GLU A 74 6.91 1.88 1.99
CA GLU A 74 5.97 1.87 3.11
C GLU A 74 6.30 0.78 4.13
N LEU A 75 6.64 -0.42 3.65
CA LEU A 75 7.06 -1.53 4.51
C LEU A 75 8.34 -1.20 5.28
N PHE A 76 9.36 -0.66 4.61
CA PHE A 76 10.62 -0.28 5.26
C PHE A 76 10.41 0.83 6.30
N ILE A 77 9.67 1.89 5.97
CA ILE A 77 9.40 2.97 6.93
C ILE A 77 8.64 2.41 8.15
N SER A 78 7.61 1.58 7.92
CA SER A 78 6.83 0.98 9.00
C SER A 78 7.68 0.06 9.89
N LEU A 79 8.63 -0.67 9.29
CA LEU A 79 9.57 -1.53 10.01
C LEU A 79 10.53 -0.71 10.87
N ILE A 80 11.13 0.35 10.33
CA ILE A 80 12.06 1.20 11.08
C ILE A 80 11.33 1.89 12.24
N LEU A 81 10.10 2.39 12.02
CA LEU A 81 9.27 2.98 13.09
C LEU A 81 9.01 1.97 14.22
N PHE A 82 8.65 0.73 13.88
CA PHE A 82 8.42 -0.32 14.87
C PHE A 82 9.70 -0.66 15.65
N LEU A 83 10.83 -0.87 14.98
CA LEU A 83 12.10 -1.19 15.63
C LEU A 83 12.64 -0.05 16.51
N SER A 84 12.36 1.21 16.15
CA SER A 84 12.91 2.37 16.86
C SER A 84 12.08 2.80 18.07
N TYR A 85 10.74 2.62 18.02
CA TYR A 85 9.82 3.15 19.04
C TYR A 85 8.90 2.09 19.66
N SER A 86 8.99 0.83 19.21
CA SER A 86 8.44 -0.41 19.79
C SER A 86 7.16 -0.28 20.63
N ASN A 87 6.12 0.31 20.04
CA ASN A 87 4.79 0.50 20.65
C ASN A 87 3.75 -0.35 19.88
N THR A 88 2.67 -0.77 20.56
CA THR A 88 1.54 -1.49 19.96
C THR A 88 0.97 -0.79 18.73
N THR A 89 0.90 0.54 18.72
CA THR A 89 0.39 1.29 17.56
C THR A 89 1.33 1.21 16.34
N TYR A 90 2.65 1.24 16.57
CA TYR A 90 3.64 1.05 15.49
C TYR A 90 3.66 -0.40 14.99
N ALA A 91 3.45 -1.38 15.87
CA ALA A 91 3.30 -2.78 15.49
C ALA A 91 2.08 -2.98 14.58
N LEU A 92 0.92 -2.40 14.94
CA LEU A 92 -0.27 -2.44 14.09
C LEU A 92 -0.04 -1.79 12.73
N ASN A 93 0.68 -0.65 12.68
CA ASN A 93 1.04 0.00 11.43
C ASN A 93 1.87 -0.91 10.51
N LEU A 94 2.84 -1.65 11.08
CA LEU A 94 3.63 -2.64 10.35
C LEU A 94 2.80 -3.87 9.92
N ILE A 95 1.97 -4.42 10.81
CA ILE A 95 1.14 -5.60 10.52
C ILE A 95 0.21 -5.32 9.35
N ILE A 96 -0.43 -4.15 9.29
CA ILE A 96 -1.35 -3.81 8.20
C ILE A 96 -0.62 -3.78 6.85
N VAL A 97 0.57 -3.15 6.75
CA VAL A 97 1.33 -3.15 5.48
C VAL A 97 1.81 -4.55 5.10
N ILE A 98 2.17 -5.40 6.07
CA ILE A 98 2.46 -6.82 5.81
C ILE A 98 1.24 -7.53 5.21
N LEU A 99 0.02 -7.31 5.75
CA LEU A 99 -1.20 -7.88 5.18
C LEU A 99 -1.49 -7.37 3.77
N VAL A 100 -1.19 -6.10 3.47
CA VAL A 100 -1.26 -5.55 2.10
C VAL A 100 -0.26 -6.28 1.17
N PHE A 101 0.96 -6.53 1.62
CA PHE A 101 1.95 -7.34 0.90
C PHE A 101 1.45 -8.76 0.64
N LEU A 102 1.04 -9.46 1.69
CA LEU A 102 0.58 -10.84 1.59
C LEU A 102 -0.62 -10.95 0.64
N SER A 103 -1.61 -10.07 0.74
CA SER A 103 -2.72 -10.05 -0.21
C SER A 103 -2.23 -9.86 -1.65
N THR A 104 -1.29 -8.93 -1.87
CA THR A 104 -0.73 -8.65 -3.20
C THR A 104 -0.06 -9.88 -3.80
N PHE A 105 0.85 -10.52 -3.07
CA PHE A 105 1.64 -11.64 -3.59
C PHE A 105 0.86 -12.95 -3.67
N PHE A 106 -0.03 -13.22 -2.71
CA PHE A 106 -0.74 -14.50 -2.65
C PHE A 106 -2.11 -14.48 -3.33
N ILE A 107 -2.70 -13.30 -3.58
CA ILE A 107 -4.03 -13.18 -4.19
C ILE A 107 -3.96 -12.42 -5.51
N GLN A 108 -3.49 -11.18 -5.53
CA GLN A 108 -3.54 -10.36 -6.75
C GLN A 108 -2.60 -10.87 -7.84
N VAL A 109 -1.34 -11.17 -7.52
CA VAL A 109 -0.36 -11.67 -8.51
C VAL A 109 -0.84 -12.97 -9.19
N PRO A 110 -1.27 -14.02 -8.47
CA PRO A 110 -1.82 -15.23 -9.08
C PRO A 110 -3.06 -14.97 -9.93
N LEU A 111 -3.93 -14.05 -9.52
CA LEU A 111 -5.12 -13.68 -10.31
C LEU A 111 -4.73 -12.95 -11.60
N HIS A 112 -3.77 -12.03 -11.56
CA HIS A 112 -3.26 -11.38 -12.76
C HIS A 112 -2.66 -12.41 -13.74
N ASN A 113 -1.91 -13.39 -13.25
CA ASN A 113 -1.37 -14.46 -14.09
C ASN A 113 -2.49 -15.28 -14.76
N LYS A 114 -3.53 -15.67 -14.00
CA LYS A 114 -4.71 -16.37 -14.55
C LYS A 114 -5.50 -15.52 -15.56
N ILE A 115 -5.58 -14.21 -15.34
CA ILE A 115 -6.26 -13.28 -16.27
C ILE A 115 -5.44 -13.14 -17.56
N GLY A 116 -4.12 -13.03 -17.47
CA GLY A 116 -3.23 -12.91 -18.64
C GLY A 116 -3.28 -14.14 -19.57
N THR A 117 -3.56 -15.33 -19.02
CA THR A 117 -3.70 -16.56 -19.82
C THR A 117 -5.12 -16.77 -20.35
N THR A 118 -6.15 -16.51 -19.54
CA THR A 118 -7.54 -16.88 -19.89
C THR A 118 -8.39 -15.74 -20.44
N SER A 119 -8.02 -14.48 -20.17
CA SER A 119 -8.86 -13.29 -20.43
C SER A 119 -10.29 -13.43 -19.89
N SER A 120 -10.48 -14.25 -18.84
CA SER A 120 -11.81 -14.62 -18.35
C SER A 120 -12.38 -13.53 -17.46
N LYS A 121 -13.59 -13.05 -17.81
CA LYS A 121 -14.36 -12.11 -16.98
C LYS A 121 -14.64 -12.65 -15.57
N LYS A 122 -14.67 -13.98 -15.38
CA LYS A 122 -14.81 -14.61 -14.06
C LYS A 122 -13.63 -14.24 -13.14
N PHE A 123 -12.40 -14.34 -13.64
CA PHE A 123 -11.22 -14.01 -12.85
C PHE A 123 -11.06 -12.50 -12.65
N ILE A 124 -11.48 -11.67 -13.62
CA ILE A 124 -11.51 -10.21 -13.46
C ILE A 124 -12.48 -9.81 -12.34
N LYS A 125 -13.69 -10.38 -12.30
CA LYS A 125 -14.65 -10.14 -11.20
C LYS A 125 -14.08 -10.59 -9.85
N LEU A 126 -13.39 -11.73 -9.82
CA LEU A 126 -12.72 -12.22 -8.60
C LEU A 126 -11.58 -11.29 -8.15
N LEU A 127 -10.80 -10.74 -9.09
CA LEU A 127 -9.77 -9.74 -8.82
C LEU A 127 -10.37 -8.48 -8.18
N ILE A 128 -11.47 -7.95 -8.75
CA ILE A 128 -12.18 -6.79 -8.17
C ILE A 128 -12.67 -7.09 -6.75
N LYS A 129 -13.29 -8.25 -6.54
CA LYS A 129 -13.81 -8.63 -5.21
C LYS A 129 -12.70 -8.76 -4.17
N THR A 130 -11.60 -9.43 -4.54
CA THR A 130 -10.49 -9.68 -3.60
C THR A 130 -9.63 -8.45 -3.36
N ASN A 131 -9.52 -7.54 -4.33
CA ASN A 131 -8.77 -6.29 -4.15
C ASN A 131 -9.49 -5.29 -3.21
N LEU A 132 -10.77 -5.48 -2.90
CA LEU A 132 -11.45 -4.72 -1.84
C LEU A 132 -10.79 -4.92 -0.48
N ILE A 133 -10.32 -6.14 -0.17
CA ILE A 133 -9.60 -6.44 1.08
C ILE A 133 -8.37 -5.54 1.18
N ARG A 134 -7.57 -5.49 0.11
CA ARG A 134 -6.37 -4.68 0.04
C ARG A 134 -6.69 -3.18 0.10
N THR A 135 -7.75 -2.75 -0.57
CA THR A 135 -8.21 -1.35 -0.54
C THR A 135 -8.61 -0.93 0.88
N PHE A 136 -9.36 -1.77 1.58
CA PHE A 136 -9.72 -1.53 2.98
C PHE A 136 -8.49 -1.46 3.89
N LEU A 137 -7.56 -2.40 3.76
CA LEU A 137 -6.30 -2.38 4.51
C LEU A 137 -5.50 -1.09 4.26
N CYS A 138 -5.44 -0.61 3.01
CA CYS A 138 -4.74 0.64 2.69
C CYS A 138 -5.44 1.87 3.27
N ILE A 139 -6.79 1.89 3.31
CA ILE A 139 -7.55 2.94 3.99
C ILE A 139 -7.21 2.92 5.49
N THR A 140 -7.30 1.76 6.14
CA THR A 140 -6.97 1.61 7.56
C THR A 140 -5.51 2.03 7.84
N LYS A 141 -4.57 1.63 6.99
CA LYS A 141 -3.15 2.00 7.10
C LYS A 141 -2.94 3.52 7.01
N CYS A 142 -3.59 4.17 6.04
CA CYS A 142 -3.49 5.61 5.86
C CYS A 142 -4.10 6.37 7.05
N THR A 143 -5.29 5.95 7.51
CA THR A 143 -5.94 6.54 8.69
C THR A 143 -5.10 6.36 9.95
N LEU A 144 -4.51 5.18 10.17
CA LEU A 144 -3.62 4.94 11.30
C LEU A 144 -2.35 5.79 11.23
N SER A 145 -1.78 5.94 10.03
CA SER A 145 -0.60 6.79 9.79
C SER A 145 -0.89 8.26 10.08
N TYR A 146 -2.08 8.72 9.75
CA TYR A 146 -2.55 10.06 10.10
C TYR A 146 -2.72 10.22 11.62
N ALA A 147 -3.36 9.26 12.29
CA ALA A 147 -3.55 9.28 13.75
C ALA A 147 -2.22 9.24 14.52
N LEU A 148 -1.22 8.50 14.03
CA LEU A 148 0.13 8.49 14.59
C LEU A 148 0.80 9.86 14.49
N LEU A 149 0.67 10.53 13.35
CA LEU A 149 1.24 11.86 13.15
C LEU A 149 0.57 12.91 14.06
N THR A 150 -0.75 12.89 14.17
CA THR A 150 -1.48 13.87 15.00
C THR A 150 -1.19 13.70 16.48
N LYS A 151 -1.08 12.45 16.97
CA LYS A 151 -0.72 12.15 18.36
C LYS A 151 0.66 12.67 18.77
N GLU A 152 1.58 12.84 17.82
CA GLU A 152 2.95 13.34 18.08
C GLU A 152 3.06 14.88 17.90
N ILE A 153 2.07 15.51 17.27
CA ILE A 153 2.02 16.97 17.05
C ILE A 153 1.24 17.69 18.14
N ILE A 154 0.15 17.08 18.62
CA ILE A 154 -0.73 17.60 19.68
C ILE A 154 -0.25 17.08 21.03
#